data_AF-Q9ACJ3-F1
#
_entry.id   AF-Q9ACJ3-F1
#
_cell.length_a   1.000
_cell.length_b   1.000
_cell.length_c   1.000
_cell.angle_alpha   90.00
_cell.angle_beta   90.00
_cell.angle_gamma   90.00
#
_symmetry.space_group_name_H-M   'P 1'
#
loop_
_entity.id
_entity.type
_entity.pdbx_description
1 polymer ?
#
loop_
_entity_poly.entity_id
_entity_poly.type
_entity_poly.pdbx_seq_one_letter_code
_entity_poly.pdbx_strand_id
1 'polypeptide(L)'
;MQKLYISFIILSGLLLPKYVFCMHQNNNIDGSYVTIKYQLTTPHFKNFYIKETDFDTQEPIGLAKITANTKFDTLKENFSFSPLHQTDSYKSYQNDLLGIGLSVGLFVKSFRIEFEGAYKNFNTKRLARYKSKDGYKYFAIPRKSEHGFLDNTFGYTVAKNNGISIISNIINLCSETKYKAFTPYICIGVGGDFIEIFDVMRIKFAYQGKVGVSYPITSKLILSINGQYHKVIGNKFELLPVYQPVELKRLVTNKTSKDIDQDVTASLTLNLEHFSSEIGLSFIF
;
A
#
# COMPACT_ATOMS: atom_id res chain seq x y z
N MET A 1 14.42 4.59 8.89
CA MET A 1 13.07 4.04 8.59
C MET A 1 13.14 2.54 8.27
N GLN A 2 13.84 2.10 7.21
CA GLN A 2 13.95 0.67 6.84
C GLN A 2 14.48 -0.27 7.94
N LYS A 3 15.39 0.20 8.82
CA LYS A 3 15.89 -0.55 9.99
C LYS A 3 14.85 -0.75 11.10
N LEU A 4 13.87 0.15 11.23
CA LEU A 4 12.84 0.07 12.28
C LEU A 4 11.77 -0.98 11.93
N TYR A 5 11.44 -1.09 10.65
CA TYR A 5 10.46 -2.06 10.13
C TYR A 5 10.90 -3.52 10.27
N ILE A 6 12.19 -3.80 10.02
CA ILE A 6 12.79 -5.12 10.25
C ILE A 6 12.69 -5.46 11.74
N SER A 7 12.92 -4.47 12.63
CA SER A 7 12.84 -4.67 14.07
C SER A 7 11.42 -4.99 14.57
N PHE A 8 10.36 -4.50 13.95
CA PHE A 8 8.97 -4.74 14.39
C PHE A 8 8.42 -6.09 13.92
N ILE A 9 8.75 -6.50 12.69
CA ILE A 9 8.44 -7.85 12.17
C ILE A 9 9.23 -8.91 12.96
N ILE A 10 10.49 -8.61 13.29
CA ILE A 10 11.32 -9.46 14.16
C ILE A 10 10.72 -9.50 15.58
N LEU A 11 10.27 -8.38 16.14
CA LEU A 11 9.70 -8.35 17.50
C LEU A 11 8.35 -9.09 17.61
N SER A 12 7.46 -8.98 16.61
CA SER A 12 6.23 -9.79 16.59
C SER A 12 6.54 -11.28 16.37
N GLY A 13 7.51 -11.59 15.51
CA GLY A 13 8.00 -12.95 15.26
C GLY A 13 8.72 -13.60 16.45
N LEU A 14 9.41 -12.82 17.30
CA LEU A 14 10.12 -13.30 18.51
C LEU A 14 9.20 -13.49 19.72
N LEU A 15 8.06 -12.80 19.76
CA LEU A 15 7.08 -12.94 20.84
C LEU A 15 6.13 -14.13 20.65
N LEU A 16 5.93 -14.60 19.42
CA LEU A 16 5.06 -15.75 19.09
C LEU A 16 5.61 -17.13 19.49
N PRO A 17 6.92 -17.49 19.37
CA PRO A 17 7.39 -18.82 19.71
C PRO A 17 7.15 -19.15 21.19
N LYS A 18 7.24 -18.19 22.12
CA LYS A 18 6.96 -18.46 23.53
C LYS A 18 5.51 -18.89 23.80
N TYR A 19 4.54 -18.45 23.00
CA TYR A 19 3.15 -18.90 23.14
C TYR A 19 2.89 -20.22 22.41
N VAL A 20 3.50 -20.42 21.22
CA VAL A 20 3.38 -21.67 20.46
C VAL A 20 3.96 -22.85 21.25
N PHE A 21 5.10 -22.66 21.93
CA PHE A 21 5.73 -23.70 22.75
C PHE A 21 5.11 -23.85 24.16
N CYS A 22 4.18 -22.98 24.57
CA CYS A 22 3.58 -22.99 25.91
C CYS A 22 2.08 -23.33 25.91
N MET A 23 1.51 -23.74 24.76
CA MET A 23 0.16 -24.30 24.74
C MET A 23 0.15 -25.64 25.47
N HIS A 24 -0.20 -25.58 26.75
CA HIS A 24 -0.61 -26.74 27.54
C HIS A 24 -1.75 -27.44 26.79
N GLN A 25 -1.65 -28.76 26.69
CA GLN A 25 -2.49 -29.64 25.87
C GLN A 25 -3.95 -29.55 26.34
N ASN A 26 -4.69 -28.59 25.79
CA ASN A 26 -6.10 -28.39 26.01
C ASN A 26 -6.86 -29.19 24.93
N ASN A 27 -7.89 -29.95 25.32
CA ASN A 27 -8.55 -30.97 24.49
C ASN A 27 -9.19 -30.47 23.17
N ASN A 28 -9.11 -29.16 22.86
CA ASN A 28 -9.70 -28.55 21.67
C ASN A 28 -8.67 -28.10 20.61
N ILE A 29 -7.36 -28.27 20.86
CA ILE A 29 -6.30 -27.80 19.96
C ILE A 29 -5.53 -29.01 19.45
N ASP A 30 -5.62 -29.25 18.14
CA ASP A 30 -5.12 -30.46 17.49
C ASP A 30 -3.67 -30.32 17.00
N GLY A 31 -3.15 -29.09 16.91
CA GLY A 31 -1.76 -28.83 16.54
C GLY A 31 -1.49 -27.37 16.19
N SER A 32 -0.21 -27.05 16.01
CA SER A 32 0.25 -25.71 15.61
C SER A 32 1.17 -25.78 14.40
N TYR A 33 1.27 -24.68 13.65
CA TYR A 33 2.17 -24.60 12.51
C TYR A 33 2.66 -23.17 12.26
N VAL A 34 3.78 -23.09 11.53
CA VAL A 34 4.33 -21.83 11.00
C VAL A 34 4.45 -21.96 9.49
N THR A 35 4.04 -20.94 8.74
CA THR A 35 4.13 -20.92 7.28
C THR A 35 4.97 -19.74 6.81
N ILE A 36 5.86 -20.01 5.87
CA ILE A 36 6.58 -18.99 5.11
C ILE A 36 5.94 -18.92 3.73
N LYS A 37 5.63 -17.71 3.26
CA LYS A 37 4.86 -17.47 2.03
C LYS A 37 5.62 -16.52 1.10
N TYR A 38 5.64 -16.88 -0.17
CA TYR A 38 6.02 -15.99 -1.27
C TYR A 38 4.75 -15.55 -2.00
N GLN A 39 4.62 -14.25 -2.27
CA GLN A 39 3.41 -13.64 -2.81
C GLN A 39 3.73 -12.82 -4.07
N LEU A 40 3.09 -13.19 -5.18
CA LEU A 40 3.05 -12.39 -6.41
C LEU A 40 1.78 -11.56 -6.40
N THR A 41 1.88 -10.24 -6.34
CA THR A 41 0.72 -9.37 -6.10
C THR A 41 0.51 -8.36 -7.20
N THR A 42 -0.73 -8.31 -7.71
CA THR A 42 -1.18 -7.30 -8.69
C THR A 42 -2.08 -6.28 -7.99
N PRO A 43 -1.73 -4.98 -8.02
CA PRO A 43 -2.57 -3.94 -7.45
C PRO A 43 -3.78 -3.68 -8.35
N HIS A 44 -4.93 -3.42 -7.74
CA HIS A 44 -6.16 -2.95 -8.37
C HIS A 44 -6.59 -1.61 -7.77
N PHE A 45 -5.64 -0.67 -7.73
CA PHE A 45 -5.87 0.64 -7.11
C PHE A 45 -6.75 1.52 -7.99
N LYS A 46 -7.78 2.11 -7.40
CA LYS A 46 -8.81 2.87 -8.13
C LYS A 46 -9.10 4.21 -7.47
N ASN A 47 -9.72 5.10 -8.24
CA ASN A 47 -10.21 6.40 -7.77
C ASN A 47 -9.08 7.29 -7.24
N PHE A 48 -7.91 7.27 -7.88
CA PHE A 48 -6.84 8.21 -7.55
C PHE A 48 -7.34 9.64 -7.80
N TYR A 49 -7.56 10.37 -6.74
CA TYR A 49 -7.94 11.78 -6.77
C TYR A 49 -7.28 12.49 -5.60
N ILE A 50 -6.45 13.48 -5.88
CA ILE A 50 -5.69 14.22 -4.87
C ILE A 50 -5.93 15.71 -5.03
N LYS A 51 -6.11 16.38 -3.89
CA LYS A 51 -6.27 17.82 -3.81
C LYS A 51 -5.59 18.40 -2.58
N GLU A 52 -5.39 19.71 -2.53
CA GLU A 52 -5.01 20.38 -1.28
C GLU A 52 -6.10 20.15 -0.21
N THR A 53 -5.69 20.02 1.05
CA THR A 53 -6.63 19.75 2.16
C THR A 53 -7.63 20.90 2.34
N ASP A 54 -7.13 22.14 2.28
CA ASP A 54 -7.89 23.35 2.59
C ASP A 54 -8.26 24.19 1.36
N PHE A 55 -8.04 23.65 0.15
CA PHE A 55 -8.31 24.34 -1.10
C PHE A 55 -8.93 23.39 -2.12
N ASP A 56 -9.97 23.85 -2.84
CA ASP A 56 -10.58 23.07 -3.90
C ASP A 56 -9.76 23.21 -5.19
N THR A 57 -8.86 22.25 -5.40
CA THR A 57 -7.92 22.24 -6.53
C THR A 57 -8.50 21.51 -7.74
N GLN A 58 -7.96 21.83 -8.91
CA GLN A 58 -8.28 21.18 -10.17
C GLN A 58 -7.51 19.85 -10.34
N GLU A 59 -7.76 19.16 -11.45
CA GLU A 59 -7.14 17.86 -11.74
C GLU A 59 -5.60 17.96 -11.74
N PRO A 60 -4.89 16.97 -11.15
CA PRO A 60 -3.44 16.98 -11.14
C PRO A 60 -2.81 16.89 -12.54
N ILE A 61 -1.73 17.64 -12.74
CA ILE A 61 -0.98 17.67 -14.00
C ILE A 61 0.42 17.11 -13.75
N GLY A 62 0.74 15.99 -14.38
CA GLY A 62 2.05 15.34 -14.31
C GLY A 62 3.17 16.18 -14.92
N LEU A 63 4.39 15.90 -14.48
CA LEU A 63 5.59 16.51 -15.03
C LEU A 63 5.71 16.22 -16.53
N ALA A 64 6.14 17.19 -17.32
CA ALA A 64 6.39 17.00 -18.74
C ALA A 64 7.56 16.02 -18.95
N LYS A 65 7.41 15.12 -19.92
CA LYS A 65 8.44 14.13 -20.29
C LYS A 65 9.78 14.77 -20.68
N ILE A 66 9.76 15.99 -21.19
CA ILE A 66 10.92 16.75 -21.66
C ILE A 66 11.70 17.46 -20.54
N THR A 67 11.11 17.57 -19.34
CA THR A 67 11.71 18.28 -18.21
C THR A 67 13.03 17.62 -17.79
N ALA A 68 14.10 18.40 -17.73
CA ALA A 68 15.47 17.88 -17.62
C ALA A 68 15.78 17.26 -16.25
N ASN A 69 15.23 17.79 -15.17
CA ASN A 69 15.49 17.35 -13.81
C ASN A 69 14.28 17.61 -12.89
N THR A 70 14.36 17.19 -11.62
CA THR A 70 13.30 17.38 -10.61
C THR A 70 13.81 18.21 -9.42
N LYS A 71 14.78 19.11 -9.65
CA LYS A 71 15.24 20.06 -8.63
C LYS A 71 14.16 21.10 -8.38
N PHE A 72 14.18 21.66 -7.18
CA PHE A 72 13.16 22.61 -6.71
C PHE A 72 12.94 23.78 -7.68
N ASP A 73 14.01 24.39 -8.22
CA ASP A 73 13.89 25.52 -9.16
C ASP A 73 13.19 25.13 -10.47
N THR A 74 13.45 23.94 -11.01
CA THR A 74 12.75 23.44 -12.20
C THR A 74 11.27 23.17 -11.91
N LEU A 75 10.91 22.77 -10.69
CA LEU A 75 9.51 22.57 -10.30
C LEU A 75 8.74 23.89 -10.14
N LYS A 76 9.41 25.06 -10.10
CA LYS A 76 8.77 26.39 -10.09
C LYS A 76 8.31 26.84 -11.48
N GLU A 77 8.86 26.25 -12.53
CA GLU A 77 8.55 26.62 -13.90
C GLU A 77 7.22 26.00 -14.32
N ASN A 78 6.23 26.82 -14.66
CA ASN A 78 4.90 26.34 -15.04
C ASN A 78 4.93 25.37 -16.23
N PHE A 79 5.85 25.57 -17.18
CA PHE A 79 6.05 24.71 -18.34
C PHE A 79 6.63 23.33 -18.01
N SER A 80 7.16 23.14 -16.79
CA SER A 80 7.63 21.83 -16.31
C SER A 80 6.49 20.83 -16.14
N PHE A 81 5.24 21.30 -16.04
CA PHE A 81 4.03 20.49 -15.98
C PHE A 81 3.17 20.78 -17.21
N SER A 82 2.73 19.74 -17.90
CA SER A 82 2.01 19.94 -19.16
C SER A 82 1.00 18.83 -19.40
N PRO A 83 -0.28 19.15 -19.65
CA PRO A 83 -1.29 18.14 -19.97
C PRO A 83 -0.95 17.40 -21.28
N LEU A 84 -0.25 18.06 -22.21
CA LEU A 84 0.10 17.51 -23.53
C LEU A 84 1.34 16.61 -23.48
N HIS A 85 2.28 16.90 -22.58
CA HIS A 85 3.57 16.22 -22.53
C HIS A 85 3.74 15.34 -21.30
N GLN A 86 2.68 15.07 -20.55
CA GLN A 86 2.69 14.13 -19.43
C GLN A 86 2.21 12.72 -19.82
N THR A 87 2.28 11.80 -18.86
CA THR A 87 1.43 10.61 -18.81
C THR A 87 0.96 10.40 -17.38
N ASP A 88 -0.06 9.57 -17.23
CA ASP A 88 -0.63 9.18 -15.94
C ASP A 88 0.24 8.18 -15.13
N SER A 89 1.56 8.25 -15.29
CA SER A 89 2.51 7.38 -14.59
C SER A 89 2.45 7.54 -13.08
N TYR A 90 2.22 8.78 -12.60
CA TYR A 90 2.20 9.10 -11.17
C TYR A 90 1.00 8.49 -10.43
N LYS A 91 -0.04 8.04 -11.14
CA LYS A 91 -1.20 7.33 -10.58
C LYS A 91 -1.25 5.85 -10.98
N SER A 92 -0.18 5.35 -11.59
CA SER A 92 -0.05 3.96 -12.04
C SER A 92 0.98 3.21 -11.20
N TYR A 93 0.74 1.94 -10.90
CA TYR A 93 1.56 1.14 -9.99
C TYR A 93 2.04 -0.16 -10.64
N GLN A 94 3.23 -0.61 -10.26
CA GLN A 94 3.81 -1.88 -10.69
C GLN A 94 3.29 -3.03 -9.81
N ASN A 95 3.32 -4.24 -10.36
CA ASN A 95 3.09 -5.45 -9.59
C ASN A 95 4.22 -5.65 -8.58
N ASP A 96 3.88 -6.16 -7.41
CA ASP A 96 4.87 -6.62 -6.44
C ASP A 96 5.22 -8.08 -6.73
N LEU A 97 6.47 -8.32 -7.10
CA LEU A 97 7.00 -9.64 -7.43
C LEU A 97 7.86 -10.22 -6.30
N LEU A 98 8.02 -9.50 -5.20
CA LEU A 98 8.90 -9.89 -4.08
C LEU A 98 8.17 -9.87 -2.74
N GLY A 99 6.83 -9.99 -2.77
CA GLY A 99 6.02 -10.05 -1.58
C GLY A 99 6.38 -11.26 -0.73
N ILE A 100 6.55 -11.04 0.57
CA ILE A 100 6.88 -12.08 1.55
C ILE A 100 5.89 -12.02 2.69
N GLY A 101 5.44 -13.18 3.13
CA GLY A 101 4.56 -13.35 4.27
C GLY A 101 5.04 -14.41 5.25
N LEU A 102 4.65 -14.24 6.50
CA LEU A 102 4.80 -15.22 7.57
C LEU A 102 3.42 -15.42 8.20
N SER A 103 3.07 -16.66 8.52
CA SER A 103 1.91 -16.92 9.36
C SER A 103 2.19 -17.94 10.44
N VAL A 104 1.44 -17.82 11.53
CA VAL A 104 1.37 -18.79 12.63
C VAL A 104 -0.07 -19.20 12.75
N GLY A 105 -0.33 -20.52 12.76
CA GLY A 105 -1.68 -21.02 12.85
C GLY A 105 -1.86 -22.16 13.83
N LEU A 106 -3.12 -22.34 14.23
CA LEU A 106 -3.59 -23.35 15.16
C LEU A 106 -4.74 -24.12 14.52
N PHE A 107 -4.72 -25.44 14.68
CA PHE A 107 -5.84 -26.31 14.35
C PHE A 107 -6.76 -26.43 15.56
N VAL A 108 -8.01 -26.01 15.39
CA VAL A 108 -9.04 -26.03 16.44
C VAL A 108 -10.25 -26.79 15.91
N LYS A 109 -10.32 -28.09 16.18
CA LYS A 109 -11.36 -28.99 15.67
C LYS A 109 -11.39 -28.98 14.13
N SER A 110 -12.49 -28.51 13.55
CA SER A 110 -12.70 -28.45 12.09
C SER A 110 -12.26 -27.12 11.47
N PHE A 111 -11.72 -26.19 12.27
CA PHE A 111 -11.29 -24.87 11.80
C PHE A 111 -9.80 -24.66 12.03
N ARG A 112 -9.23 -23.78 11.21
CA ARG A 112 -7.85 -23.34 11.34
C ARG A 112 -7.83 -21.83 11.53
N ILE A 113 -7.22 -21.37 12.61
CA ILE A 113 -7.05 -19.94 12.91
C ILE A 113 -5.61 -19.59 12.59
N GLU A 114 -5.39 -18.53 11.80
CA GLU A 114 -4.06 -18.16 11.33
C GLU A 114 -3.82 -16.65 11.49
N PHE A 115 -2.79 -16.27 12.23
CA PHE A 115 -2.27 -14.90 12.24
C PHE A 115 -1.22 -14.77 11.14
N GLU A 116 -1.39 -13.79 10.24
CA GLU A 116 -0.54 -13.55 9.08
C GLU A 116 0.03 -12.13 9.10
N GLY A 117 1.35 -12.03 8.94
CA GLY A 117 2.06 -10.80 8.63
C GLY A 117 2.59 -10.85 7.20
N ALA A 118 2.39 -9.80 6.39
CA ALA A 118 2.94 -9.74 5.04
C ALA A 118 3.44 -8.33 4.69
N TYR A 119 4.51 -8.25 3.90
CA TYR A 119 5.04 -6.99 3.35
C TYR A 119 4.91 -7.00 1.84
N LYS A 120 4.37 -5.91 1.30
CA LYS A 120 4.17 -5.68 -0.14
C LYS A 120 4.63 -4.29 -0.52
N ASN A 121 5.25 -4.13 -1.70
CA ASN A 121 5.67 -2.83 -2.21
C ASN A 121 5.26 -2.60 -3.67
N PHE A 122 4.49 -1.54 -3.90
CA PHE A 122 3.96 -1.15 -5.20
C PHE A 122 4.61 0.15 -5.66
N ASN A 123 5.72 0.05 -6.39
CA ASN A 123 6.39 1.21 -6.96
C ASN A 123 5.53 1.85 -8.07
N THR A 124 5.62 3.17 -8.24
CA THR A 124 5.03 3.86 -9.40
C THR A 124 5.52 3.28 -10.73
N LYS A 125 4.61 3.11 -11.68
CA LYS A 125 4.88 2.54 -12.99
C LYS A 125 5.23 3.63 -13.99
N ARG A 126 6.41 3.52 -14.60
CA ARG A 126 6.86 4.41 -15.66
C ARG A 126 6.21 4.00 -16.99
N LEU A 127 5.18 4.73 -17.42
CA LEU A 127 4.44 4.45 -18.67
C LEU A 127 5.10 5.05 -19.92
N ALA A 128 6.02 6.00 -19.76
CA ALA A 128 6.73 6.64 -20.85
C ALA A 128 8.18 6.96 -20.50
N ARG A 129 8.98 7.30 -21.51
CA ARG A 129 10.36 7.80 -21.30
C ARG A 129 10.31 9.28 -20.91
N TYR A 130 10.76 9.55 -19.70
CA TYR A 130 11.01 10.88 -19.15
C TYR A 130 12.50 11.21 -19.24
N LYS A 131 12.86 12.46 -19.55
CA LYS A 131 14.24 12.94 -19.54
C LYS A 131 14.82 12.91 -18.11
N SER A 132 14.05 13.36 -17.13
CA SER A 132 14.37 13.15 -15.71
C SER A 132 14.14 11.69 -15.29
N LYS A 133 15.06 11.13 -14.50
CA LYS A 133 15.00 9.76 -13.99
C LYS A 133 13.71 9.48 -13.20
N ASP A 134 13.34 10.40 -12.32
CA ASP A 134 12.18 10.28 -11.43
C ASP A 134 10.97 11.12 -11.88
N GLY A 135 11.04 11.77 -13.05
CA GLY A 135 10.00 12.71 -13.49
C GLY A 135 8.59 12.13 -13.52
N TYR A 136 8.46 10.84 -13.81
CA TYR A 136 7.19 10.12 -13.86
C TYR A 136 6.46 9.98 -12.52
N LYS A 137 7.11 10.35 -11.41
CA LYS A 137 6.57 10.34 -10.04
C LYS A 137 5.97 11.68 -9.62
N TYR A 138 6.35 12.77 -10.30
CA TYR A 138 5.99 14.12 -9.92
C TYR A 138 4.76 14.61 -10.69
N PHE A 139 3.91 15.33 -9.98
CA PHE A 139 2.75 16.02 -10.54
C PHE A 139 2.42 17.26 -9.72
N ALA A 140 1.86 18.26 -10.39
CA ALA A 140 1.33 19.48 -9.79
C ALA A 140 -0.13 19.30 -9.42
N ILE A 141 -0.54 19.93 -8.33
CA ILE A 141 -1.92 20.05 -7.86
C ILE A 141 -2.29 21.54 -8.01
N PRO A 142 -2.93 21.93 -9.14
CA PRO A 142 -3.23 23.33 -9.42
C PRO A 142 -4.43 23.84 -8.62
N ARG A 143 -4.30 25.01 -8.00
CA ARG A 143 -5.46 25.74 -7.45
C ARG A 143 -6.42 26.18 -8.54
N LYS A 144 -5.87 26.59 -9.69
CA LYS A 144 -6.62 26.90 -10.90
C LYS A 144 -5.81 26.47 -12.11
N SER A 145 -6.52 26.03 -13.16
CA SER A 145 -5.93 25.69 -14.44
C SER A 145 -6.77 26.29 -15.56
N GLU A 146 -6.11 26.81 -16.60
CA GLU A 146 -6.75 27.32 -17.80
C GLU A 146 -6.45 26.37 -18.96
N HIS A 147 -7.48 25.81 -19.58
CA HIS A 147 -7.35 24.79 -20.64
C HIS A 147 -6.42 23.61 -20.28
N GLY A 148 -6.37 23.23 -18.99
CA GLY A 148 -5.53 22.15 -18.48
C GLY A 148 -4.06 22.54 -18.21
N PHE A 149 -3.68 23.80 -18.40
CA PHE A 149 -2.36 24.32 -18.04
C PHE A 149 -2.38 25.02 -16.68
N LEU A 150 -1.23 25.08 -16.01
CA LEU A 150 -1.09 25.77 -14.73
C LEU A 150 -1.34 27.28 -14.89
N ASP A 151 -2.19 27.84 -14.03
CA ASP A 151 -2.39 29.29 -13.94
C ASP A 151 -1.33 29.89 -13.00
N ASN A 152 -0.56 30.85 -13.51
CA ASN A 152 0.47 31.56 -12.77
C ASN A 152 -0.09 32.43 -11.64
N THR A 153 -1.40 32.70 -11.65
CA THR A 153 -2.05 33.64 -10.74
C THR A 153 -2.33 33.03 -9.38
N PHE A 154 -2.84 31.80 -9.33
CA PHE A 154 -3.26 31.15 -8.07
C PHE A 154 -2.19 30.23 -7.48
N GLY A 155 -1.24 29.79 -8.31
CA GLY A 155 -0.18 28.88 -7.92
C GLY A 155 -0.64 27.43 -7.84
N TYR A 156 0.31 26.56 -7.47
CA TYR A 156 0.12 25.12 -7.40
C TYR A 156 1.10 24.51 -6.40
N THR A 157 0.71 23.38 -5.84
CA THR A 157 1.60 22.53 -5.06
C THR A 157 2.10 21.37 -5.93
N VAL A 158 3.18 20.72 -5.50
CA VAL A 158 3.75 19.57 -6.22
C VAL A 158 3.84 18.39 -5.27
N ALA A 159 3.43 17.22 -5.72
CA ALA A 159 3.56 16.00 -4.96
C ALA A 159 4.44 15.00 -5.72
N LYS A 160 5.08 14.11 -4.95
CA LYS A 160 5.91 13.02 -5.47
C LYS A 160 5.36 11.70 -4.97
N ASN A 161 4.83 10.89 -5.88
CA ASN A 161 4.39 9.54 -5.54
C ASN A 161 5.58 8.58 -5.62
N ASN A 162 6.10 8.13 -4.48
CA ASN A 162 7.18 7.14 -4.45
C ASN A 162 6.68 5.70 -4.62
N GLY A 163 5.36 5.49 -4.66
CA GLY A 163 4.74 4.17 -4.57
C GLY A 163 4.00 4.01 -3.26
N ILE A 164 3.55 2.79 -3.00
CA ILE A 164 2.81 2.41 -1.81
C ILE A 164 3.45 1.15 -1.22
N SER A 165 3.83 1.21 0.04
CA SER A 165 4.25 0.03 0.80
C SER A 165 3.18 -0.34 1.81
N ILE A 166 2.88 -1.63 1.94
CA ILE A 166 1.85 -2.14 2.85
C ILE A 166 2.45 -3.25 3.71
N ILE A 167 2.35 -3.09 5.04
CA ILE A 167 2.56 -4.17 6.00
C ILE A 167 1.20 -4.58 6.54
N SER A 168 0.74 -5.77 6.17
CA SER A 168 -0.55 -6.32 6.59
C SER A 168 -0.39 -7.22 7.79
N ASN A 169 -1.29 -7.10 8.77
CA ASN A 169 -1.40 -7.98 9.93
C ASN A 169 -2.85 -8.44 10.03
N ILE A 170 -3.11 -9.70 9.70
CA ILE A 170 -4.46 -10.23 9.50
C ILE A 170 -4.65 -11.52 10.29
N ILE A 171 -5.79 -11.64 10.96
CA ILE A 171 -6.25 -12.91 11.55
C ILE A 171 -7.22 -13.54 10.55
N ASN A 172 -6.95 -14.79 10.18
CA ASN A 172 -7.74 -15.59 9.27
C ASN A 172 -8.44 -16.72 10.00
N LEU A 173 -9.68 -16.97 9.63
CA LEU A 173 -10.43 -18.17 9.94
C LEU A 173 -10.58 -18.98 8.66
N CYS A 174 -10.10 -20.22 8.70
CA CYS A 174 -10.07 -21.12 7.56
C CYS A 174 -10.89 -22.37 7.82
N SER A 175 -11.56 -22.85 6.77
CA SER A 175 -12.23 -24.14 6.72
C SER A 175 -11.54 -25.01 5.68
N GLU A 176 -11.30 -26.27 6.03
CA GLU A 176 -10.59 -27.22 5.19
C GLU A 176 -11.47 -28.43 4.88
N THR A 177 -11.26 -29.06 3.72
CA THR A 177 -11.93 -30.31 3.38
C THR A 177 -10.91 -31.26 2.79
N LYS A 178 -10.77 -32.46 3.36
CA LYS A 178 -9.83 -33.47 2.85
C LYS A 178 -10.36 -34.08 1.56
N TYR A 179 -9.56 -34.07 0.50
CA TYR A 179 -9.92 -34.68 -0.78
C TYR A 179 -8.73 -35.44 -1.40
N LYS A 180 -8.77 -36.78 -1.30
CA LYS A 180 -7.69 -37.66 -1.76
C LYS A 180 -6.34 -37.23 -1.16
N ALA A 181 -5.39 -36.80 -2.01
CA ALA A 181 -4.03 -36.43 -1.62
C ALA A 181 -3.85 -34.92 -1.35
N PHE A 182 -4.90 -34.10 -1.50
CA PHE A 182 -4.82 -32.66 -1.25
C PHE A 182 -5.99 -32.18 -0.38
N THR A 183 -5.81 -31.00 0.23
CA THR A 183 -6.78 -30.40 1.15
C THR A 183 -7.14 -29.01 0.62
N PRO A 184 -8.22 -28.86 -0.16
CA PRO A 184 -8.78 -27.55 -0.46
C PRO A 184 -9.16 -26.81 0.83
N TYR A 185 -8.96 -25.50 0.82
CA TYR A 185 -9.34 -24.63 1.92
C TYR A 185 -9.82 -23.26 1.44
N ILE A 186 -10.67 -22.66 2.25
CA ILE A 186 -11.11 -21.27 2.12
C ILE A 186 -10.86 -20.56 3.43
N CYS A 187 -10.42 -19.30 3.37
CA CYS A 187 -10.25 -18.45 4.53
C CYS A 187 -10.89 -17.10 4.34
N ILE A 188 -11.36 -16.54 5.45
CA ILE A 188 -11.75 -15.13 5.58
C ILE A 188 -10.90 -14.52 6.68
N GLY A 189 -10.46 -13.28 6.50
CA GLY A 189 -9.62 -12.63 7.48
C GLY A 189 -9.89 -11.15 7.62
N VAL A 190 -9.58 -10.63 8.81
CA VAL A 190 -9.70 -9.22 9.18
C VAL A 190 -8.47 -8.80 9.98
N GLY A 191 -8.12 -7.53 9.87
CA GLY A 191 -7.01 -6.97 10.64
C GLY A 191 -6.68 -5.55 10.19
N GLY A 192 -5.39 -5.23 10.18
CA GLY A 192 -4.93 -3.86 9.91
C GLY A 192 -3.65 -3.82 9.07
N ASP A 193 -3.55 -2.73 8.32
CA ASP A 193 -2.43 -2.42 7.45
C ASP A 193 -1.73 -1.15 7.93
N PHE A 194 -0.39 -1.21 7.96
CA PHE A 194 0.46 -0.03 7.97
C PHE A 194 0.81 0.31 6.53
N ILE A 195 0.32 1.45 6.06
CA ILE A 195 0.41 1.88 4.67
C ILE A 195 1.33 3.10 4.62
N GLU A 196 2.46 2.98 3.92
CA GLU A 196 3.33 4.10 3.62
C GLU A 196 2.98 4.65 2.23
N ILE A 197 2.56 5.91 2.18
CA ILE A 197 2.14 6.60 0.96
C ILE A 197 2.54 8.09 1.05
N PHE A 198 3.13 8.63 -0.01
CA PHE A 198 3.71 9.99 -0.01
C PHE A 198 4.65 10.24 1.19
N ASP A 199 5.51 9.26 1.50
CA ASP A 199 6.49 9.30 2.59
C ASP A 199 5.88 9.43 4.00
N VAL A 200 4.58 9.12 4.15
CA VAL A 200 3.90 9.12 5.45
C VAL A 200 3.20 7.79 5.70
N MET A 201 3.30 7.30 6.94
CA MET A 201 2.62 6.10 7.41
C MET A 201 1.18 6.40 7.87
N ARG A 202 0.25 5.53 7.49
CA ARG A 202 -1.16 5.54 7.91
C ARG A 202 -1.57 4.14 8.32
N ILE A 203 -2.36 4.04 9.38
CA ILE A 203 -2.91 2.76 9.83
C ILE A 203 -4.36 2.68 9.37
N LYS A 204 -4.74 1.59 8.72
CA LYS A 204 -6.12 1.34 8.28
C LYS A 204 -6.53 -0.09 8.56
N PHE A 205 -7.83 -0.31 8.74
CA PHE A 205 -8.38 -1.65 8.81
C PHE A 205 -8.43 -2.28 7.42
N ALA A 206 -8.31 -3.61 7.37
CA ALA A 206 -8.35 -4.37 6.14
C ALA A 206 -9.05 -5.71 6.35
N TYR A 207 -9.55 -6.27 5.26
CA TYR A 207 -10.08 -7.62 5.20
C TYR A 207 -9.52 -8.35 4.00
N GLN A 208 -9.48 -9.68 4.09
CA GLN A 208 -9.00 -10.53 3.01
C GLN A 208 -9.80 -11.82 2.90
N GLY A 209 -9.79 -12.38 1.70
CA GLY A 209 -10.32 -13.72 1.41
C GLY A 209 -9.23 -14.54 0.73
N LYS A 210 -9.14 -15.83 1.07
CA LYS A 210 -8.19 -16.76 0.46
C LYS A 210 -8.89 -18.03 0.03
N VAL A 211 -8.46 -18.58 -1.09
CA VAL A 211 -8.86 -19.92 -1.54
C VAL A 211 -7.64 -20.63 -2.08
N GLY A 212 -7.44 -21.87 -1.66
CA GLY A 212 -6.24 -22.60 -2.03
C GLY A 212 -6.34 -24.09 -1.80
N VAL A 213 -5.23 -24.76 -2.07
CA VAL A 213 -5.05 -26.18 -1.84
C VAL A 213 -3.75 -26.40 -1.07
N SER A 214 -3.78 -27.37 -0.16
CA SER A 214 -2.63 -27.82 0.62
C SER A 214 -2.30 -29.26 0.26
N TYR A 215 -1.02 -29.55 0.06
CA TYR A 215 -0.48 -30.87 -0.24
C TYR A 215 0.55 -31.25 0.84
N PRO A 216 0.31 -32.31 1.63
CA PRO A 216 1.29 -32.79 2.59
C PRO A 216 2.46 -33.45 1.86
N ILE A 217 3.65 -32.85 1.96
CA ILE A 217 4.89 -33.45 1.44
C ILE A 217 5.37 -34.54 2.41
N THR A 218 5.32 -34.25 3.70
CA THR A 218 5.60 -35.19 4.80
C THR A 218 4.57 -35.01 5.91
N SER A 219 4.65 -35.81 6.97
CA SER A 219 3.80 -35.63 8.16
C SER A 219 4.00 -34.30 8.89
N LYS A 220 5.11 -33.58 8.61
CA LYS A 220 5.45 -32.30 9.26
C LYS A 220 5.59 -31.12 8.29
N LEU A 221 5.48 -31.36 6.99
CA LEU A 221 5.70 -30.36 5.94
C LEU A 221 4.53 -30.35 4.96
N ILE A 222 3.89 -29.19 4.81
CA ILE A 222 2.79 -28.96 3.88
C ILE A 222 3.17 -27.87 2.89
N LEU A 223 3.01 -28.16 1.60
CA LEU A 223 3.03 -27.16 0.53
C LEU A 223 1.62 -26.63 0.32
N SER A 224 1.47 -25.32 0.18
CA SER A 224 0.19 -24.68 -0.10
C SER A 224 0.32 -23.74 -1.28
N ILE A 225 -0.71 -23.71 -2.12
CA ILE A 225 -0.85 -22.78 -3.23
C ILE A 225 -2.22 -22.14 -3.11
N ASN A 226 -2.31 -20.82 -3.13
CA ASN A 226 -3.57 -20.12 -2.97
C ASN A 226 -3.64 -18.82 -3.76
N GLY A 227 -4.87 -18.36 -3.99
CA GLY A 227 -5.17 -17.00 -4.40
C GLY A 227 -5.76 -16.22 -3.23
N GLN A 228 -5.37 -14.96 -3.10
CA GLN A 228 -5.81 -14.04 -2.06
C GLN A 228 -6.39 -12.76 -2.70
N TYR A 229 -7.52 -12.31 -2.20
CA TYR A 229 -8.00 -10.94 -2.38
C TYR A 229 -7.84 -10.18 -1.06
N HIS A 230 -7.34 -8.96 -1.12
CA HIS A 230 -7.15 -8.10 0.04
C HIS A 230 -7.67 -6.70 -0.25
N LYS A 231 -8.33 -6.10 0.73
CA LYS A 231 -8.88 -4.76 0.62
C LYS A 231 -8.75 -3.97 1.91
N VAL A 232 -8.27 -2.74 1.76
CA VAL A 232 -8.24 -1.73 2.82
C VAL A 232 -9.60 -1.05 2.94
N ILE A 233 -10.07 -0.90 4.18
CA ILE A 233 -11.29 -0.19 4.52
C ILE A 233 -11.01 1.31 4.58
N GLY A 234 -11.79 2.08 3.82
CA GLY A 234 -11.67 3.53 3.75
C GLY A 234 -10.61 3.99 2.75
N ASN A 235 -10.96 5.00 1.95
CA ASN A 235 -10.16 5.42 0.79
C ASN A 235 -9.50 6.79 0.95
N LYS A 236 -9.73 7.52 2.04
CA LYS A 236 -9.13 8.85 2.27
C LYS A 236 -7.79 8.76 2.99
N PHE A 237 -6.81 9.55 2.54
CA PHE A 237 -5.51 9.73 3.15
C PHE A 237 -5.25 11.23 3.25
N GLU A 238 -5.36 11.78 4.46
CA GLU A 238 -5.30 13.22 4.71
C GLU A 238 -3.91 13.63 5.19
N LEU A 239 -3.64 14.94 5.17
CA LEU A 239 -2.40 15.55 5.66
C LEU A 239 -1.15 14.96 5.01
N LEU A 240 -1.19 14.79 3.68
CA LEU A 240 -0.06 14.34 2.89
C LEU A 240 0.88 15.52 2.61
N PRO A 241 2.20 15.33 2.74
CA PRO A 241 3.16 16.39 2.48
C PRO A 241 3.21 16.71 0.99
N VAL A 242 3.28 17.99 0.68
CA VAL A 242 3.47 18.49 -0.68
C VAL A 242 4.58 19.52 -0.70
N TYR A 243 5.24 19.67 -1.83
CA TYR A 243 6.20 20.73 -2.09
C TYR A 243 5.46 21.98 -2.54
N GLN A 244 5.90 23.14 -2.04
CA GLN A 244 5.41 24.44 -2.47
C GLN A 244 6.52 25.17 -3.24
N PRO A 245 6.67 24.93 -4.56
CA PRO A 245 7.70 25.60 -5.35
C PRO A 245 7.38 27.07 -5.63
N VAL A 246 6.09 27.45 -5.65
CA VAL A 246 5.61 28.79 -5.99
C VAL A 246 4.78 29.41 -4.86
N GLU A 247 4.64 30.73 -4.87
CA GLU A 247 3.74 31.43 -3.96
C GLU A 247 2.28 31.06 -4.27
N LEU A 248 1.51 30.77 -3.22
CA LEU A 248 0.14 30.31 -3.34
C LEU A 248 -0.83 31.44 -2.96
N LYS A 249 -1.60 31.96 -3.91
CA LYS A 249 -2.62 32.96 -3.59
C LYS A 249 -3.82 32.28 -2.93
N ARG A 250 -4.20 32.75 -1.74
CA ARG A 250 -5.44 32.30 -1.09
C ARG A 250 -6.63 33.06 -1.67
N LEU A 251 -7.74 32.36 -1.91
CA LEU A 251 -9.04 32.99 -2.13
C LEU A 251 -9.49 33.57 -0.79
N VAL A 252 -9.25 34.87 -0.57
CA VAL A 252 -9.57 35.52 0.70
C VAL A 252 -11.08 35.78 0.78
N THR A 253 -11.76 35.07 1.69
CA THR A 253 -12.91 35.63 2.40
C THR A 253 -12.57 35.59 3.89
N ASN A 254 -12.12 36.73 4.42
CA ASN A 254 -12.03 37.07 5.85
C ASN A 254 -11.23 36.12 6.78
N LYS A 255 -9.90 36.09 6.68
CA LYS A 255 -9.03 35.77 7.82
C LYS A 255 -7.80 36.68 7.87
N THR A 256 -7.53 37.18 9.07
CA THR A 256 -6.41 38.07 9.43
C THR A 256 -5.04 37.45 9.17
N SER A 257 -4.08 38.34 8.91
CA SER A 257 -2.68 38.16 8.49
C SER A 257 -1.75 37.42 9.47
N LYS A 258 -2.23 36.38 10.16
CA LYS A 258 -1.45 35.52 11.07
C LYS A 258 -1.29 34.06 10.61
N ASP A 259 -1.86 33.67 9.46
CA ASP A 259 -1.83 32.28 8.93
C ASP A 259 -0.75 32.05 7.84
N ILE A 260 0.31 32.87 7.79
CA ILE A 260 1.30 32.86 6.67
C ILE A 260 2.21 31.61 6.69
N ASP A 261 2.23 30.87 7.80
CA ASP A 261 3.13 29.72 8.01
C ASP A 261 2.36 28.42 8.26
N GLN A 262 1.35 28.17 7.43
CA GLN A 262 0.60 26.91 7.46
C GLN A 262 1.18 25.99 6.38
N ASP A 263 1.81 24.90 6.82
CA ASP A 263 2.24 23.81 5.95
C ASP A 263 1.07 23.36 5.07
N VAL A 264 1.16 23.62 3.76
CA VAL A 264 0.13 23.16 2.83
C VAL A 264 0.23 21.64 2.73
N THR A 265 -0.91 20.97 2.91
CA THR A 265 -1.00 19.52 2.81
C THR A 265 -2.03 19.12 1.76
N ALA A 266 -2.00 17.85 1.37
CA ALA A 266 -2.95 17.27 0.44
C ALA A 266 -3.80 16.16 1.08
N SER A 267 -4.97 15.94 0.50
CA SER A 267 -5.85 14.81 0.76
C SER A 267 -6.00 13.97 -0.50
N LEU A 268 -5.68 12.69 -0.40
CA LEU A 268 -5.82 11.69 -1.45
C LEU A 268 -7.03 10.79 -1.18
N THR A 269 -7.87 10.61 -2.18
CA THR A 269 -8.80 9.50 -2.29
C THR A 269 -8.16 8.42 -3.15
N LEU A 270 -8.09 7.19 -2.64
CA LEU A 270 -7.54 6.03 -3.32
C LEU A 270 -8.09 4.74 -2.69
N ASN A 271 -8.71 3.88 -3.49
CA ASN A 271 -9.10 2.54 -3.06
C ASN A 271 -7.90 1.61 -3.18
N LEU A 272 -7.48 1.00 -2.07
CA LEU A 272 -6.39 0.03 -2.04
C LEU A 272 -6.96 -1.39 -1.99
N GLU A 273 -6.87 -2.06 -3.12
CA GLU A 273 -7.29 -3.44 -3.31
C GLU A 273 -6.21 -4.15 -4.12
N HIS A 274 -5.92 -5.41 -3.82
CA HIS A 274 -4.95 -6.19 -4.59
C HIS A 274 -5.28 -7.68 -4.57
N PHE A 275 -4.80 -8.36 -5.61
CA PHE A 275 -4.89 -9.81 -5.75
C PHE A 275 -3.49 -10.42 -5.68
N SER A 276 -3.33 -11.45 -4.86
CA SER A 276 -2.07 -12.16 -4.71
C SER A 276 -2.21 -13.63 -5.08
N SER A 277 -1.20 -14.17 -5.74
CA SER A 277 -0.96 -15.61 -5.86
C SER A 277 0.14 -15.98 -4.88
N GLU A 278 -0.14 -16.93 -3.99
CA GLU A 278 0.78 -17.31 -2.92
C GLU A 278 1.24 -18.76 -3.06
N ILE A 279 2.52 -18.98 -2.75
CA ILE A 279 3.09 -20.31 -2.50
C ILE A 279 3.60 -20.29 -1.07
N GLY A 280 3.13 -21.22 -0.24
CA GLY A 280 3.47 -21.30 1.18
C GLY A 280 3.99 -22.67 1.59
N LEU A 281 5.04 -22.71 2.41
CA LEU A 281 5.55 -23.91 3.06
C LEU A 281 5.27 -23.85 4.55
N SER A 282 4.52 -24.82 5.06
CA SER A 282 4.07 -24.89 6.45
C SER A 282 4.75 -26.03 7.20
N PHE A 283 5.26 -25.72 8.38
CA PHE A 283 5.92 -26.65 9.30
C PHE A 283 5.02 -26.90 10.50
N ILE A 284 4.66 -28.15 10.74
CA ILE A 284 3.75 -28.57 11.81
C ILE A 284 4.56 -28.99 13.04
N PHE A 285 4.10 -28.60 14.23
CA PHE A 285 4.70 -28.92 15.53
C PHE A 285 3.72 -29.67 16.42
#